data_AF-A0A929C5F0-F1
#
_entry.id   AF-A0A929C5F0-F1
#
_cell.length_a   1.000
_cell.length_b   1.000
_cell.length_c   1.000
_cell.angle_alpha   90.00
_cell.angle_beta   90.00
_cell.angle_gamma   90.00
#
_symmetry.space_group_name_H-M   'P 1'
#
loop_
_entity.id
_entity.type
_entity.pdbx_description
1 polymer ?
#
loop_
_entity_poly.entity_id
_entity_poly.type
_entity_poly.pdbx_seq_one_letter_code
_entity_poly.pdbx_strand_id
1 'polypeptide(L)'
;MKKINLLILLTFTFFINNSAWAEQNNEPLKLYIFYSNDLQAGIGKQEATFMNPNFPPVLGGGAATANIITSYRQKAQKDGDIVLLLDGGDIFKGAPPLG
;
A
#
# COMPACT_ATOMS: atom_id res chain seq x y z
N MET A 1 47.30 20.86 28.81
CA MET A 1 47.32 20.94 27.32
C MET A 1 47.06 19.59 26.65
N LYS A 2 47.83 18.52 26.90
CA LYS A 2 47.65 17.20 26.23
C LYS A 2 46.25 16.56 26.39
N LYS A 3 45.63 16.65 27.57
CA LYS A 3 44.29 16.08 27.84
C LYS A 3 43.15 16.79 27.10
N ILE A 4 43.27 18.10 26.91
CA ILE A 4 42.29 18.92 26.17
C ILE A 4 42.34 18.59 24.68
N ASN A 5 43.54 18.43 24.11
CA ASN A 5 43.70 18.02 22.71
C ASN A 5 43.15 16.60 22.46
N LEU A 6 43.31 15.69 23.42
CA LEU A 6 42.76 14.34 23.34
C LEU A 6 41.22 14.34 23.39
N LEU A 7 40.63 15.17 24.27
CA LEU A 7 39.19 15.29 24.36
C LEU A 7 38.59 15.88 23.08
N ILE A 8 39.22 16.89 22.50
CA ILE A 8 38.81 17.48 21.22
C ILE A 8 38.92 16.44 20.10
N LEU A 9 39.99 15.64 20.05
CA LEU A 9 40.13 14.60 19.03
C LEU A 9 39.07 13.51 19.16
N LEU A 10 38.72 13.11 20.38
CA LEU A 10 37.68 12.11 20.65
C LEU A 10 36.28 12.62 20.29
N THR A 11 35.97 13.88 20.60
CA THR A 11 34.68 14.45 20.19
C THR A 11 34.62 14.61 18.67
N PHE A 12 35.71 15.06 18.03
CA PHE A 12 35.75 15.23 16.58
C PHE A 12 35.59 13.91 15.83
N THR A 13 36.25 12.84 16.30
CA THR A 13 36.07 11.48 15.74
C THR A 13 34.67 10.94 16.02
N PHE A 14 34.08 11.21 17.18
CA PHE A 14 32.68 10.85 17.46
C PHE A 14 31.71 11.55 16.50
N PHE A 15 31.90 12.85 16.22
CA PHE A 15 31.05 13.60 15.29
C PHE A 15 31.20 13.13 13.84
N ILE A 16 32.43 12.87 13.37
CA ILE A 16 32.65 12.34 12.01
C ILE A 16 32.01 10.96 11.87
N ASN A 17 32.19 10.08 12.85
CA ASN A 17 31.58 8.76 12.83
C ASN A 17 30.06 8.81 12.84
N ASN A 18 29.40 9.77 13.51
CA ASN A 18 27.93 9.87 13.43
C ASN A 18 27.46 10.46 12.09
N SER A 19 28.21 11.38 11.49
CA SER A 19 27.84 11.99 10.20
C SER A 19 27.88 11.02 9.01
N ALA A 20 28.73 9.99 9.07
CA ALA A 20 28.84 8.97 8.03
C ALA A 20 27.67 7.98 7.99
N TRP A 21 26.85 7.90 9.05
CA TRP A 21 25.67 7.02 9.11
C TRP A 21 24.38 7.74 8.72
N ALA A 22 24.45 9.05 8.45
CA ALA A 22 23.34 9.82 7.89
C ALA A 22 23.28 9.68 6.36
N GLU A 23 23.61 8.50 5.84
CA GLU A 23 23.33 8.16 4.46
C GLU A 23 21.82 7.96 4.33
N GLN A 24 21.15 8.99 3.81
CA GLN A 24 19.75 8.93 3.49
C GLN A 24 19.59 7.88 2.39
N ASN A 25 19.11 6.68 2.74
CA ASN A 25 18.77 5.63 1.79
C ASN A 25 17.73 6.19 0.80
N ASN A 26 18.20 6.68 -0.35
CA ASN A 26 17.39 7.21 -1.45
C ASN A 26 16.80 6.09 -2.32
N GLU A 27 16.53 4.93 -1.71
CA GLU A 27 15.86 3.83 -2.40
C GLU A 27 14.43 4.27 -2.75
N PRO A 28 13.99 4.08 -4.01
CA PRO A 28 12.65 4.45 -4.42
C PRO A 28 11.59 3.76 -3.55
N LEU A 29 10.74 4.56 -2.90
CA LEU A 29 9.59 4.03 -2.18
C LEU A 29 8.56 3.51 -3.17
N LYS A 30 8.24 2.23 -3.08
CA LYS A 30 7.22 1.60 -3.92
C LYS A 30 5.89 1.53 -3.17
N LEU A 31 4.86 2.07 -3.81
CA LEU A 31 3.50 2.17 -3.27
C LEU A 31 2.51 1.48 -4.20
N TYR A 32 1.76 0.52 -3.68
CA TYR A 32 0.60 -0.06 -4.34
C TYR A 32 -0.65 0.71 -3.93
N ILE A 33 -1.35 1.30 -4.89
CA ILE A 33 -2.60 2.02 -4.66
C ILE A 33 -3.76 1.20 -5.21
N PHE A 34 -4.70 0.88 -4.34
CA PHE A 34 -6.01 0.33 -4.68
C PHE A 34 -7.05 1.41 -4.46
N TYR A 35 -7.93 1.59 -5.44
CA TYR A 35 -8.96 2.62 -5.41
C TYR A 35 -10.30 2.03 -5.87
N SER A 36 -11.36 2.34 -5.15
CA SER A 36 -12.76 2.09 -5.54
C SER A 36 -13.61 3.34 -5.40
N ASN A 37 -14.76 3.37 -6.08
CA ASN A 37 -15.84 4.33 -5.88
C ASN A 37 -17.15 3.69 -6.33
N ASP A 38 -18.27 4.27 -5.93
CA ASP A 38 -19.61 3.91 -6.41
C ASP A 38 -19.91 2.41 -6.27
N LEU A 39 -19.46 1.81 -5.16
CA LEU A 39 -19.68 0.39 -4.91
C LEU A 39 -21.16 0.04 -4.84
N GLN A 40 -22.01 0.95 -4.35
CA GLN A 40 -23.48 0.77 -4.36
C GLN A 40 -23.92 -0.60 -3.81
N ALA A 41 -23.27 -1.07 -2.75
CA ALA A 41 -23.43 -2.39 -2.13
C ALA A 41 -23.14 -3.60 -3.05
N GLY A 42 -22.54 -3.39 -4.23
CA GLY A 42 -22.13 -4.39 -5.22
C GLY A 42 -20.92 -5.23 -4.80
N ILE A 43 -21.03 -5.94 -3.67
CA ILE A 43 -19.99 -6.86 -3.17
C ILE A 43 -20.23 -8.31 -3.60
N GLY A 44 -21.43 -8.62 -4.09
CA GLY A 44 -21.80 -9.92 -4.64
C GLY A 44 -21.19 -10.18 -6.01
N LYS A 45 -21.47 -11.37 -6.55
CA LYS A 45 -21.17 -11.70 -7.95
C LYS A 45 -22.14 -10.94 -8.84
N GLN A 46 -21.62 -10.38 -9.93
CA GLN A 46 -22.41 -9.68 -10.94
C GLN A 46 -22.09 -10.23 -12.32
N GLU A 47 -23.12 -10.42 -13.13
CA GLU A 47 -22.96 -10.77 -14.54
C GLU A 47 -22.62 -9.52 -15.38
N ALA A 48 -21.56 -9.61 -16.16
CA ALA A 48 -21.17 -8.56 -17.10
C ALA A 48 -21.98 -8.67 -18.40
N THR A 49 -23.30 -8.50 -18.34
CA THR A 49 -24.21 -8.54 -19.50
C THR A 49 -23.86 -7.49 -20.56
N PHE A 50 -23.23 -6.39 -20.15
CA PHE A 50 -22.67 -5.39 -21.04
C PHE A 50 -21.54 -5.94 -21.95
N MET A 51 -20.85 -7.01 -21.53
CA MET A 51 -19.79 -7.65 -22.31
C MET A 51 -20.34 -8.69 -23.29
N ASN A 52 -21.26 -9.54 -22.80
CA ASN A 52 -21.98 -10.51 -23.63
C ASN A 52 -23.36 -10.76 -23.04
N PRO A 53 -24.45 -10.28 -23.66
CA PRO A 53 -25.80 -10.45 -23.13
C PRO A 53 -26.28 -11.91 -23.09
N ASN A 54 -25.76 -12.76 -23.97
CA ASN A 54 -26.21 -14.15 -24.11
C ASN A 54 -25.42 -15.12 -23.22
N PHE A 55 -24.16 -14.79 -22.91
CA PHE A 55 -23.27 -15.60 -22.07
C PHE A 55 -22.38 -14.68 -21.21
N PRO A 56 -22.95 -13.97 -20.23
CA PRO A 56 -22.21 -12.98 -19.47
C PRO A 56 -21.15 -13.63 -18.57
N PRO A 57 -19.90 -13.16 -18.59
CA PRO A 57 -18.92 -13.60 -17.61
C PRO A 57 -19.27 -13.05 -16.23
N VAL A 58 -18.90 -13.79 -15.20
CA VAL A 58 -19.11 -13.41 -13.80
C VAL A 58 -17.96 -12.53 -13.32
N LEU A 59 -18.28 -11.36 -12.77
CA LEU A 59 -17.33 -10.46 -12.11
C LEU A 59 -16.99 -10.96 -10.70
N GLY A 60 -15.75 -10.71 -10.26
CA GLY A 60 -15.19 -11.27 -9.03
C GLY A 60 -15.78 -10.74 -7.72
N GLY A 61 -16.51 -9.63 -7.74
CA GLY A 61 -17.13 -9.02 -6.56
C GLY A 61 -16.15 -8.69 -5.44
N GLY A 62 -16.67 -8.46 -4.23
CA GLY A 62 -15.89 -8.07 -3.05
C GLY A 62 -14.89 -9.14 -2.60
N ALA A 63 -15.23 -10.42 -2.73
CA ALA A 63 -14.35 -11.52 -2.34
C ALA A 63 -13.09 -11.59 -3.24
N ALA A 64 -13.24 -11.44 -4.55
CA ALA A 64 -12.08 -11.39 -5.44
C ALA A 64 -11.23 -10.13 -5.19
N THR A 65 -11.86 -8.98 -4.98
CA THR A 65 -11.16 -7.73 -4.62
C THR A 65 -10.36 -7.90 -3.33
N ALA A 66 -10.94 -8.49 -2.30
CA ALA A 66 -10.25 -8.77 -1.03
C ALA A 66 -9.06 -9.71 -1.21
N ASN A 67 -9.20 -10.76 -2.04
CA ASN A 67 -8.10 -11.68 -2.34
C ASN A 67 -6.94 -10.97 -3.05
N ILE A 68 -7.25 -10.12 -4.04
CA ILE A 68 -6.23 -9.32 -4.75
C ILE A 68 -5.50 -8.41 -3.76
N ILE A 69 -6.22 -7.60 -2.99
CA ILE A 69 -5.61 -6.68 -2.02
C ILE A 69 -4.75 -7.43 -0.99
N THR A 70 -5.22 -8.58 -0.51
CA THR A 70 -4.48 -9.42 0.45
C THR A 70 -3.18 -9.94 -0.14
N SER A 71 -3.18 -10.38 -1.40
CA SER A 71 -1.95 -10.85 -2.07
C SER A 71 -0.89 -9.74 -2.18
N TYR A 72 -1.32 -8.51 -2.48
CA TYR A 72 -0.40 -7.36 -2.55
C TYR A 72 0.05 -6.87 -1.18
N ARG A 73 -0.77 -6.99 -0.13
CA ARG A 73 -0.33 -6.75 1.26
C ARG A 73 0.76 -7.73 1.67
N GLN A 74 0.60 -9.02 1.36
CA GLN A 74 1.63 -10.04 1.64
C GLN A 74 2.92 -9.76 0.86
N LYS A 75 2.80 -9.40 -0.42
CA LYS A 75 3.95 -9.00 -1.24
C LYS A 75 4.67 -7.79 -0.67
N ALA A 76 3.92 -6.75 -0.32
CA ALA A 76 4.49 -5.53 0.23
C ALA A 76 5.19 -5.76 1.58
N GLN A 77 4.60 -6.59 2.45
CA GLN A 77 5.22 -6.98 3.71
C GLN A 77 6.57 -7.70 3.50
N LYS A 78 6.67 -8.54 2.47
CA LYS A 78 7.91 -9.26 2.14
C LYS A 78 8.99 -8.31 1.58
N ASP A 79 8.58 -7.37 0.73
CA ASP A 79 9.50 -6.54 -0.06
C ASP A 79 9.84 -5.20 0.62
N GLY A 80 9.17 -4.84 1.73
CA GLY A 80 9.31 -3.53 2.39
C GLY A 80 8.54 -2.40 1.70
N ASP A 81 7.59 -2.75 0.81
CA ASP A 81 6.75 -1.80 0.08
C ASP A 81 5.53 -1.36 0.94
N ILE A 82 4.76 -0.40 0.44
CA ILE A 82 3.53 0.11 1.08
C ILE A 82 2.30 -0.23 0.24
N VAL A 83 1.18 -0.52 0.92
CA VAL A 83 -0.15 -0.64 0.29
C VAL A 83 -1.09 0.43 0.84
N LEU A 84 -1.73 1.17 -0.05
CA LEU A 84 -2.79 2.13 0.25
C LEU A 84 -4.09 1.68 -0.41
N LEU A 85 -5.16 1.57 0.38
CA LEU A 85 -6.51 1.30 -0.09
C LEU A 85 -7.37 2.55 0.15
N LEU A 86 -7.98 3.07 -0.91
CA LEU A 86 -8.80 4.27 -0.91
C LEU A 86 -10.18 3.95 -1.46
N ASP A 87 -11.21 4.58 -0.90
CA ASP A 87 -12.57 4.55 -1.44
C ASP A 87 -13.09 5.99 -1.62
N GLY A 88 -13.64 6.27 -2.80
CA GLY A 88 -14.18 7.57 -3.19
C GLY A 88 -15.59 7.85 -2.69
N GLY A 89 -16.25 6.91 -2.00
CA GLY A 89 -17.60 7.05 -1.48
C GLY A 89 -18.68 6.40 -2.36
N ASP A 90 -19.94 6.65 -1.96
CA ASP A 90 -21.16 6.04 -2.49
C ASP A 90 -21.24 4.51 -2.35
N ILE A 91 -20.88 4.02 -1.16
CA ILE A 91 -20.80 2.59 -0.84
C ILE A 91 -22.19 1.95 -0.66
N PHE A 92 -23.22 2.70 -0.24
CA PHE A 92 -24.46 2.12 0.33
C PHE A 92 -25.77 2.47 -0.39
N LYS A 93 -25.75 2.96 -1.64
CA LYS A 93 -27.00 3.18 -2.40
C LYS A 93 -27.37 1.98 -3.27
N GLY A 94 -28.65 1.60 -3.28
CA GLY A 94 -29.26 0.94 -4.44
C GLY A 94 -29.59 -0.55 -4.36
N ALA A 95 -28.98 -1.36 -3.49
CA ALA A 95 -29.32 -2.80 -3.38
C ALA A 95 -28.95 -3.38 -2.00
N PRO A 96 -29.60 -4.46 -1.52
CA PRO A 96 -29.10 -5.22 -0.38
C PRO A 96 -27.70 -5.79 -0.72
N PRO A 97 -26.76 -5.83 0.25
CA PRO A 97 -25.37 -6.24 0.02
C PRO A 97 -25.18 -7.69 -0.48
N LEU A 98 -26.27 -8.47 -0.59
CA LEU A 98 -26.26 -9.86 -1.01
C LEU A 98 -27.15 -10.17 -2.23
N GLY A 99 -27.81 -9.15 -2.81
CA GLY A 99 -28.88 -9.39 -3.79
C GLY A 99 -30.16 -9.91 -3.15
#